data_AF-A0A437SXD5-F1
#
_entry.id   AF-A0A437SXD5-F1
#
_cell.length_a   1.000
_cell.length_b   1.000
_cell.length_c   1.000
_cell.angle_alpha   90.00
_cell.angle_beta   90.00
_cell.angle_gamma   90.00
#
_symmetry.space_group_name_H-M   'P 1'
#
loop_
_entity.id
_entity.type
_entity.pdbx_description
1 polymer ?
#
loop_
_entity_poly.entity_id
_entity_poly.type
_entity_poly.pdbx_seq_one_letter_code
_entity_poly.pdbx_strand_id
1 'polypeptide(L)'
;MNNLLLIKRNATLFFHDIRWRFGIIYLSMLMLILLRKWQQLSVINMLNGVVQIPGNFQFPLEWFFLVISSFLIIGGAPRRLFLKEYPMVHEVSLKLYISSIMLLAVIVDTVIVITWYLISENRDSLFFITVWLVLGTLTTLFINIQFFINPLFDLLFVIVLCILTISINSFPFISLLMYSRWHSNISWPLGLIVIVVVDVVLSICIKKIDFVA
;
A
#
# COMPACT_ATOMS: atom_id res chain seq x y z
N MET A 1 22.57 4.31 -17.99
CA MET A 1 21.64 5.47 -17.92
C MET A 1 21.80 6.21 -16.59
N ASN A 2 21.71 7.55 -16.53
CA ASN A 2 21.78 8.29 -15.25
C ASN A 2 20.55 7.96 -14.36
N ASN A 3 20.74 7.75 -13.05
CA ASN A 3 19.69 7.41 -12.09
C ASN A 3 18.50 8.37 -12.14
N LEU A 4 18.75 9.66 -12.31
CA LEU A 4 17.69 10.67 -12.40
C LEU A 4 16.84 10.53 -13.68
N LEU A 5 17.47 10.15 -14.79
CA LEU A 5 16.80 9.92 -16.05
C LEU A 5 15.94 8.65 -16.00
N LEU A 6 16.43 7.61 -15.30
CA LEU A 6 15.67 6.39 -15.02
C LEU A 6 14.41 6.68 -14.20
N ILE A 7 14.54 7.41 -13.10
CA ILE A 7 13.40 7.77 -12.25
C ILE A 7 12.40 8.60 -13.06
N LYS A 8 12.85 9.58 -13.85
CA LYS A 8 11.97 10.39 -14.69
C LYS A 8 11.22 9.55 -15.71
N ARG A 9 11.90 8.64 -16.42
CA ARG A 9 11.27 7.73 -17.39
C ARG A 9 10.22 6.86 -16.71
N ASN A 10 10.60 6.19 -15.62
CA ASN A 10 9.72 5.28 -14.91
C ASN A 10 8.55 6.02 -14.27
N ALA A 11 8.74 7.25 -13.78
CA ALA A 11 7.66 8.11 -13.31
C ALA A 11 6.66 8.37 -14.43
N THR A 12 7.10 8.82 -15.61
CA THR A 12 6.21 9.08 -16.74
C THR A 12 5.38 7.85 -17.11
N LEU A 13 6.03 6.69 -17.23
CA LEU A 13 5.34 5.44 -17.60
C LEU A 13 4.39 4.95 -16.49
N PHE A 14 4.83 5.00 -15.23
CA PHE A 14 4.04 4.60 -14.07
C PHE A 14 2.79 5.47 -13.93
N PHE A 15 2.96 6.80 -13.91
CA PHE A 15 1.84 7.73 -13.79
C PHE A 15 0.92 7.71 -15.01
N HIS A 16 1.44 7.47 -16.22
CA HIS A 16 0.58 7.25 -17.38
C HIS A 16 -0.32 6.01 -17.21
N ASP A 17 0.20 4.94 -16.61
CA ASP A 17 -0.56 3.70 -16.39
C ASP A 17 -1.58 3.81 -15.25
N ILE A 18 -1.26 4.57 -14.19
CA ILE A 18 -2.14 4.74 -13.04
C ILE A 18 -3.07 5.96 -13.13
N ARG A 19 -2.88 6.91 -14.05
CA ARG A 19 -3.60 8.22 -14.08
C ARG A 19 -5.10 8.14 -13.86
N TRP A 20 -5.77 7.21 -14.54
CA TRP A 20 -7.23 7.08 -14.47
C TRP A 20 -7.67 6.42 -13.15
N ARG A 21 -6.94 5.39 -12.72
CA ARG A 21 -7.17 4.73 -11.42
C ARG A 21 -6.92 5.70 -10.27
N PHE A 22 -5.81 6.42 -10.31
CA PHE A 22 -5.51 7.52 -9.40
C PHE A 22 -6.66 8.52 -9.39
N GLY A 23 -7.02 9.10 -10.54
CA GLY A 23 -8.11 10.08 -10.63
C GLY A 23 -9.43 9.59 -10.04
N ILE A 24 -9.90 8.40 -10.43
CA ILE A 24 -11.19 7.87 -9.98
C ILE A 24 -11.15 7.50 -8.49
N ILE A 25 -10.18 6.71 -8.08
CA ILE A 25 -10.12 6.16 -6.72
C ILE A 25 -9.76 7.27 -5.71
N TYR A 26 -8.75 8.09 -6.01
CA TYR A 26 -8.37 9.20 -5.15
C TYR A 26 -9.49 10.23 -4.99
N LEU A 27 -10.20 10.56 -6.08
CA LEU A 27 -11.34 11.49 -6.00
C LEU A 27 -12.51 10.87 -5.22
N SER A 28 -12.81 9.58 -5.41
CA SER A 28 -13.84 8.90 -4.61
C SER A 28 -13.50 8.85 -3.12
N MET A 29 -12.22 8.66 -2.78
CA MET A 29 -11.71 8.74 -1.41
C MET A 29 -11.87 10.14 -0.83
N LEU A 30 -11.48 11.17 -1.58
CA LEU A 30 -11.67 12.56 -1.16
C LEU A 30 -13.15 12.89 -0.95
N MET A 31 -14.03 12.46 -1.86
CA MET A 31 -15.47 12.66 -1.72
C MET A 31 -16.01 11.97 -0.47
N LEU A 32 -15.60 10.72 -0.21
CA LEU A 32 -15.98 10.00 1.00
C LEU A 32 -15.56 10.77 2.27
N ILE A 33 -14.31 11.23 2.31
CA ILE A 33 -13.77 12.01 3.44
C ILE A 33 -14.55 13.32 3.62
N LEU A 34 -14.81 14.05 2.55
CA LEU A 34 -15.55 15.32 2.59
C LEU A 34 -17.01 15.12 3.03
N LEU A 35 -17.67 14.07 2.56
CA LEU A 35 -19.03 13.71 2.98
C LEU A 35 -19.07 13.38 4.48
N ARG A 36 -18.10 12.62 4.99
CA ARG A 36 -18.01 12.32 6.42
C ARG A 36 -17.73 13.56 7.25
N LYS A 37 -16.86 14.45 6.76
CA LYS A 37 -16.63 15.74 7.41
C LYS A 37 -17.89 16.61 7.44
N TRP A 38 -18.70 16.60 6.38
CA TRP A 38 -19.98 17.31 6.37
C TRP A 38 -20.97 16.75 7.40
N GLN A 39 -20.91 15.45 7.68
CA GLN A 39 -21.63 14.79 8.76
C GLN A 39 -20.99 14.98 10.16
N GLN A 40 -19.99 15.86 10.28
CA GLN A 40 -19.22 16.10 11.51
C GLN A 40 -18.49 14.85 12.05
N LEU A 41 -18.18 13.89 11.17
CA LEU A 41 -17.35 12.74 11.50
C LEU A 41 -15.89 13.03 11.12
N SER A 42 -14.97 12.75 12.05
CA SER A 42 -13.54 12.97 11.83
C SER A 42 -12.94 11.89 10.90
N VAL A 43 -11.84 12.21 10.22
CA VAL A 43 -11.08 11.22 9.42
C VAL A 43 -10.59 10.05 10.28
N ILE A 44 -10.20 10.33 11.53
CA ILE A 44 -9.84 9.27 12.49
C ILE A 44 -11.00 8.31 12.71
N ASN A 45 -12.26 8.77 12.70
CA ASN A 45 -13.41 7.87 12.85
C ASN A 45 -13.49 6.87 11.68
N MET A 46 -13.11 7.29 10.47
CA MET A 46 -13.05 6.41 9.30
C MET A 46 -11.89 5.41 9.41
N LEU A 47 -10.75 5.86 9.91
CA LEU A 47 -9.56 5.03 10.19
C LEU A 47 -9.68 4.23 11.49
N ASN A 48 -10.77 4.40 12.25
CA ASN A 48 -10.96 3.72 13.53
C ASN A 48 -11.07 2.21 13.34
N GLY A 49 -11.59 1.77 12.18
CA GLY A 49 -11.81 0.37 11.89
C GLY A 49 -12.89 -0.21 12.81
N VAL A 50 -12.63 -1.36 13.41
CA VAL A 50 -13.58 -2.07 14.28
C VAL A 50 -12.86 -2.89 15.33
N VAL A 51 -13.44 -3.10 16.50
CA VAL A 51 -13.07 -4.20 17.41
C VAL A 51 -14.24 -5.17 17.44
N GLN A 52 -14.05 -6.40 16.95
CA GLN A 52 -15.12 -7.39 16.88
C GLN A 52 -15.53 -7.83 18.27
N ILE A 53 -16.83 -7.95 18.49
CA ILE A 53 -17.39 -8.49 19.73
C ILE A 53 -17.92 -9.89 19.41
N PRO A 54 -17.67 -10.91 20.25
CA PRO A 54 -18.22 -12.24 20.02
C PRO A 54 -19.74 -12.19 19.79
N GLY A 55 -20.21 -12.78 18.68
CA GLY A 55 -21.62 -12.81 18.31
C GLY A 55 -22.14 -11.59 17.53
N ASN A 56 -21.33 -10.55 17.31
CA ASN A 56 -21.72 -9.39 16.50
C ASN A 56 -20.59 -9.00 15.54
N PHE A 57 -20.75 -9.34 14.26
CA PHE A 57 -19.78 -9.01 13.23
C PHE A 57 -20.09 -7.66 12.60
N GLN A 58 -19.15 -6.73 12.67
CA GLN A 58 -19.25 -5.41 12.03
C GLN A 58 -18.14 -5.25 10.98
N PHE A 59 -18.53 -4.86 9.77
CA PHE A 59 -17.57 -4.65 8.67
C PHE A 59 -17.27 -3.15 8.49
N PRO A 60 -16.05 -2.66 8.79
CA PRO A 60 -15.70 -1.25 8.67
C PRO A 60 -15.38 -0.92 7.20
N LEU A 61 -16.43 -0.69 6.41
CA LEU A 61 -16.32 -0.48 4.95
C LEU A 61 -15.41 0.71 4.61
N GLU A 62 -15.48 1.79 5.38
CA GLU A 62 -14.67 2.99 5.15
C GLU A 62 -13.18 2.73 5.33
N TRP A 63 -12.81 2.12 6.46
CA TRP A 63 -11.44 1.71 6.73
C TRP A 63 -10.94 0.76 5.63
N PHE A 64 -11.75 -0.23 5.26
CA PHE A 64 -11.41 -1.21 4.23
C PHE A 64 -11.13 -0.53 2.89
N PHE A 65 -12.01 0.41 2.49
CA PHE A 65 -11.85 1.17 1.27
C PHE A 65 -10.61 2.07 1.30
N LEU A 66 -10.36 2.77 2.41
CA LEU A 66 -9.18 3.63 2.58
C LEU A 66 -7.89 2.81 2.43
N VAL A 67 -7.77 1.67 3.12
CA VAL A 67 -6.58 0.82 3.07
C VAL A 67 -6.37 0.22 1.69
N ILE A 68 -7.43 -0.25 1.04
CA ILE A 68 -7.33 -0.90 -0.28
C ILE A 68 -7.10 0.11 -1.43
N SER A 69 -7.44 1.38 -1.21
CA SER A 69 -7.33 2.42 -2.24
C SER A 69 -5.92 2.53 -2.85
N SER A 70 -4.86 2.42 -2.06
CA SER A 70 -3.48 2.46 -2.55
C SER A 70 -3.20 1.33 -3.55
N PHE A 71 -3.57 0.10 -3.19
CA PHE A 71 -3.39 -1.08 -4.02
C PHE A 71 -4.25 -1.04 -5.29
N LEU A 72 -5.46 -0.49 -5.22
CA LEU A 72 -6.30 -0.29 -6.41
C LEU A 72 -5.71 0.76 -7.36
N ILE A 73 -5.14 1.84 -6.81
CA ILE A 73 -4.48 2.89 -7.59
C ILE A 73 -3.26 2.32 -8.32
N ILE A 74 -2.37 1.64 -7.58
CA ILE A 74 -1.14 1.05 -8.14
C ILE A 74 -1.47 -0.09 -9.10
N GLY A 75 -2.37 -0.99 -8.69
CA GLY A 75 -2.82 -2.17 -9.43
C GLY A 75 -1.69 -2.89 -10.16
N GLY A 76 -1.87 -3.19 -11.44
CA GLY A 76 -0.89 -3.90 -12.26
C GLY A 76 0.20 -3.05 -12.93
N ALA A 77 0.33 -1.77 -12.57
CA ALA A 77 1.33 -0.88 -13.16
C ALA A 77 2.78 -1.38 -12.97
N PRO A 78 3.19 -1.84 -11.77
CA PRO A 78 4.51 -2.42 -11.56
C PRO A 78 4.78 -3.58 -12.53
N ARG A 79 3.80 -4.50 -12.66
CA ARG A 79 3.90 -5.64 -13.58
C ARG A 79 4.06 -5.26 -15.04
N ARG A 80 3.28 -4.29 -15.50
CA ARG A 80 3.41 -3.80 -16.87
C ARG A 80 4.81 -3.22 -17.11
N LEU A 81 5.32 -2.42 -16.16
CA LEU A 81 6.62 -1.79 -16.27
C LEU A 81 7.74 -2.83 -16.39
N PHE A 82 7.80 -3.82 -15.50
CA PHE A 82 8.89 -4.79 -15.57
C PHE A 82 8.74 -5.81 -16.72
N LEU A 83 7.52 -6.22 -17.11
CA LEU A 83 7.34 -7.21 -18.19
C LEU A 83 7.44 -6.62 -19.61
N LYS A 84 7.05 -5.36 -19.80
CA LYS A 84 6.91 -4.77 -21.14
C LYS A 84 7.81 -3.56 -21.38
N GLU A 85 8.23 -2.88 -20.31
CA GLU A 85 8.94 -1.60 -20.40
C GLU A 85 10.30 -1.64 -19.67
N TYR A 86 10.80 -2.83 -19.36
CA TYR A 86 12.15 -2.99 -18.82
C TYR A 86 13.16 -2.70 -19.95
N PRO A 87 14.02 -1.67 -19.80
CA PRO A 87 15.03 -1.36 -20.80
C PRO A 87 16.03 -2.52 -20.94
N MET A 88 16.74 -2.58 -22.07
CA MET A 88 17.70 -3.66 -22.32
C MET A 88 18.69 -3.82 -21.16
N VAL A 89 18.94 -5.07 -20.78
CA VAL A 89 19.68 -5.50 -19.57
C VAL A 89 21.05 -4.81 -19.40
N HIS A 90 21.65 -4.38 -20.52
CA HIS A 90 22.97 -3.75 -20.56
C HIS A 90 22.98 -2.27 -20.08
N GLU A 91 21.84 -1.59 -19.99
CA GLU A 91 21.79 -0.15 -19.69
C GLU A 91 21.51 0.18 -18.22
N VAL A 92 20.84 -0.72 -17.50
CA VAL A 92 20.34 -0.51 -16.13
C VAL A 92 20.24 -1.83 -15.38
N SER A 93 20.82 -1.92 -14.18
CA SER A 93 20.64 -3.09 -13.33
C SER A 93 19.17 -3.25 -12.90
N LEU A 94 18.68 -4.49 -12.90
CA LEU A 94 17.32 -4.84 -12.49
C LEU A 94 17.00 -4.28 -11.08
N LYS A 95 17.97 -4.32 -10.17
CA LYS A 95 17.86 -3.75 -8.82
C LYS A 95 17.49 -2.27 -8.82
N LEU A 96 18.21 -1.45 -9.58
CA LEU A 96 17.94 -0.01 -9.64
C LEU A 96 16.58 0.27 -10.29
N TYR A 97 16.23 -0.53 -11.30
CA TYR A 97 14.94 -0.43 -11.97
C TYR A 97 13.77 -0.74 -11.02
N ILE A 98 13.79 -1.88 -10.33
CA ILE A 98 12.73 -2.27 -9.38
C ILE A 98 12.65 -1.29 -8.22
N SER A 99 13.80 -0.87 -7.67
CA SER A 99 13.84 0.11 -6.59
C SER A 99 13.20 1.44 -6.99
N SER A 100 13.33 1.86 -8.25
CA SER A 100 12.67 3.08 -8.74
C SER A 100 11.15 2.93 -8.83
N ILE A 101 10.63 1.74 -9.17
CA ILE A 101 9.20 1.46 -9.19
C ILE A 101 8.63 1.45 -7.77
N MET A 102 9.33 0.78 -6.83
CA MET A 102 8.96 0.77 -5.42
C MET A 102 8.94 2.18 -4.83
N LEU A 103 9.95 3.01 -5.14
CA LEU A 103 9.98 4.41 -4.72
C LEU A 103 8.75 5.19 -5.22
N LEU A 104 8.38 5.01 -6.49
CA LEU A 104 7.21 5.69 -7.08
C LEU A 104 5.90 5.26 -6.40
N ALA A 105 5.76 3.99 -6.06
CA ALA A 105 4.61 3.48 -5.34
C ALA A 105 4.54 4.03 -3.90
N VAL A 106 5.66 4.07 -3.18
CA VAL A 106 5.73 4.68 -1.85
C VAL A 106 5.42 6.18 -1.90
N ILE A 107 5.78 6.89 -2.98
CA ILE A 107 5.37 8.28 -3.19
C ILE A 107 3.84 8.40 -3.30
N VAL A 108 3.17 7.47 -4.00
CA VAL A 108 1.69 7.44 -4.07
C VAL A 108 1.09 7.26 -2.68
N ASP A 109 1.58 6.30 -1.89
CA ASP A 109 1.12 6.07 -0.52
C ASP A 109 1.36 7.29 0.37
N THR A 110 2.51 7.95 0.19
CA THR A 110 2.87 9.18 0.90
C THR A 110 1.85 10.29 0.62
N VAL A 111 1.47 10.49 -0.64
CA VAL A 111 0.44 11.47 -1.01
C VAL A 111 -0.90 11.11 -0.35
N ILE A 112 -1.30 9.84 -0.37
CA ILE A 112 -2.57 9.40 0.24
C ILE A 112 -2.58 9.65 1.75
N VAL A 113 -1.55 9.21 2.47
CA VAL A 113 -1.46 9.35 3.93
C VAL A 113 -1.32 10.81 4.35
N ILE A 114 -0.55 11.62 3.62
CA ILE A 114 -0.46 13.08 3.87
C ILE A 114 -1.83 13.73 3.69
N THR A 115 -2.59 13.35 2.65
CA THR A 115 -3.94 13.86 2.46
C THR A 115 -4.85 13.52 3.63
N TRP A 116 -4.80 12.28 4.15
CA TRP A 116 -5.55 11.92 5.34
C TRP A 116 -5.13 12.73 6.57
N TYR A 117 -3.83 12.89 6.78
CA TYR A 117 -3.27 13.66 7.90
C TYR A 117 -3.67 15.14 7.86
N LEU A 118 -3.60 15.78 6.68
CA LEU A 118 -3.92 17.20 6.51
C LEU A 118 -5.41 17.49 6.72
N ILE A 119 -6.28 16.57 6.30
CA ILE A 119 -7.73 16.73 6.45
C ILE A 119 -8.20 16.36 7.86
N SER A 120 -7.49 15.45 8.55
CA SER A 120 -7.80 15.04 9.91
C SER A 120 -7.69 16.18 10.91
N GLU A 121 -8.72 16.33 11.74
CA GLU A 121 -8.76 17.32 12.83
C GLU A 121 -7.89 16.88 14.00
N ASN A 122 -7.88 15.58 14.29
CA ASN A 122 -6.97 14.98 15.25
C ASN A 122 -5.71 14.50 14.51
N ARG A 123 -4.57 15.10 14.84
CA ARG A 123 -3.28 14.88 14.17
C ARG A 123 -2.35 14.06 15.04
N ASP A 124 -2.75 12.83 15.34
CA ASP A 124 -1.88 11.87 16.00
C ASP A 124 -0.76 11.43 15.03
N SER A 125 0.33 12.19 15.02
CA SER A 125 1.45 12.01 14.09
C SER A 125 2.06 10.61 14.17
N LEU A 126 2.12 10.01 15.36
CA LEU A 126 2.69 8.67 15.54
C LEU A 126 1.82 7.62 14.88
N PHE A 127 0.50 7.75 14.98
CA PHE A 127 -0.43 6.89 14.27
C PHE A 127 -0.25 7.01 12.75
N PHE A 128 -0.21 8.22 12.20
CA PHE A 128 -0.06 8.40 10.75
C PHE A 128 1.30 7.94 10.21
N ILE A 129 2.39 8.09 10.97
CA ILE A 129 3.70 7.52 10.62
C ILE A 129 3.62 5.99 10.62
N THR A 130 2.92 5.39 11.59
CA THR A 130 2.71 3.93 11.66
C THR A 130 1.92 3.46 10.43
N VAL A 131 0.84 4.16 10.09
CA VAL A 131 0.02 3.88 8.90
C VAL A 131 0.86 3.96 7.63
N TRP A 132 1.70 4.99 7.49
CA TRP A 132 2.60 5.15 6.35
C TRP A 132 3.61 4.00 6.23
N LEU A 133 4.25 3.59 7.33
CA LEU A 133 5.20 2.48 7.35
C LEU A 133 4.53 1.15 6.98
N VAL A 134 3.36 0.87 7.58
CA VAL A 134 2.64 -0.38 7.31
C VAL A 134 2.10 -0.42 5.88
N LEU A 135 1.50 0.66 5.38
CA LEU A 135 1.05 0.73 4.00
C LEU A 135 2.22 0.61 3.02
N GLY A 136 3.30 1.37 3.23
CA GLY A 136 4.47 1.33 2.36
C GLY A 136 5.11 -0.06 2.27
N THR A 137 5.25 -0.76 3.40
CA THR A 137 5.78 -2.14 3.44
C THR A 137 4.84 -3.16 2.79
N LEU A 138 3.53 -3.01 2.95
CA LEU A 138 2.56 -3.85 2.23
C LEU A 138 2.57 -3.57 0.72
N THR A 139 2.75 -2.31 0.32
CA THR A 139 2.84 -1.91 -1.08
C THR A 139 4.11 -2.47 -1.75
N THR A 140 5.26 -2.46 -1.07
CA THR A 140 6.48 -3.10 -1.61
C THR A 140 6.32 -4.61 -1.72
N LEU A 141 5.71 -5.25 -0.72
CA LEU A 141 5.38 -6.67 -0.75
C LEU A 141 4.46 -7.00 -1.92
N PHE A 142 3.40 -6.23 -2.12
CA PHE A 142 2.48 -6.34 -3.26
C PHE A 142 3.25 -6.28 -4.59
N ILE A 143 4.08 -5.25 -4.79
CA ILE A 143 4.92 -5.13 -6.00
C ILE A 143 5.79 -6.38 -6.22
N ASN A 144 6.43 -6.88 -5.17
CA ASN A 144 7.28 -8.06 -5.24
C ASN A 144 6.50 -9.34 -5.58
N ILE A 145 5.29 -9.50 -5.05
CA ILE A 145 4.42 -10.64 -5.36
C ILE A 145 3.99 -10.62 -6.83
N GLN A 146 3.73 -9.44 -7.41
CA GLN A 146 3.36 -9.31 -8.84
C GLN A 146 4.41 -9.84 -9.83
N PHE A 147 5.66 -10.02 -9.41
CA PHE A 147 6.67 -10.71 -10.24
C PHE A 147 6.29 -12.15 -10.54
N PHE A 148 5.61 -12.80 -9.62
CA PHE A 148 5.31 -14.23 -9.70
C PHE A 148 3.87 -14.51 -10.11
N ILE A 149 2.92 -13.64 -9.74
CA ILE A 149 1.49 -13.87 -9.97
C ILE A 149 0.79 -12.71 -10.69
N ASN A 150 -0.44 -12.97 -11.15
CA ASN A 150 -1.26 -11.95 -11.79
C ASN A 150 -1.69 -10.86 -10.78
N PRO A 151 -1.69 -9.56 -11.14
CA PRO A 151 -2.12 -8.48 -10.26
C PRO A 151 -3.52 -8.66 -9.68
N LEU A 152 -4.42 -9.36 -10.38
CA LEU A 152 -5.74 -9.69 -9.85
C LEU A 152 -5.67 -10.64 -8.64
N PHE A 153 -4.82 -11.67 -8.70
CA PHE A 153 -4.63 -12.60 -7.58
C PHE A 153 -3.89 -11.96 -6.41
N ASP A 154 -2.93 -11.09 -6.71
CA ASP A 154 -2.22 -10.32 -5.69
C ASP A 154 -3.15 -9.32 -4.97
N LEU A 155 -4.06 -8.65 -5.72
CA LEU A 155 -5.08 -7.81 -5.11
C LEU A 155 -6.06 -8.63 -4.25
N LEU A 156 -6.47 -9.82 -4.72
CA LEU A 156 -7.30 -10.72 -3.93
C LEU A 156 -6.59 -11.14 -2.63
N PHE A 157 -5.28 -11.37 -2.67
CA PHE A 157 -4.49 -11.66 -1.48
C PHE A 157 -4.54 -10.51 -0.46
N VAL A 158 -4.36 -9.26 -0.91
CA VAL A 158 -4.50 -8.07 -0.05
C VAL A 158 -5.91 -7.93 0.53
N ILE A 159 -6.95 -8.19 -0.28
CA ILE A 159 -8.35 -8.18 0.17
C ILE A 159 -8.57 -9.22 1.27
N VAL A 160 -8.12 -10.45 1.07
CA VAL A 160 -8.22 -11.53 2.06
C VAL A 160 -7.50 -11.15 3.36
N LEU A 161 -6.30 -10.58 3.27
CA LEU A 161 -5.58 -10.08 4.43
C LEU A 161 -6.36 -9.00 5.19
N CYS A 162 -7.00 -8.06 4.48
CA CYS A 162 -7.85 -7.04 5.11
C CYS A 162 -9.07 -7.67 5.80
N ILE A 163 -9.73 -8.63 5.17
CA ILE A 163 -10.89 -9.34 5.76
C ILE A 163 -10.49 -10.14 7.01
N LEU A 164 -9.35 -10.84 6.96
CA LEU A 164 -8.80 -11.56 8.12
C LEU A 164 -8.48 -10.59 9.26
N THR A 165 -7.92 -9.43 8.94
CA THR A 165 -7.64 -8.37 9.92
C THR A 165 -8.92 -7.85 10.55
N ILE A 166 -9.97 -7.61 9.76
CA ILE A 166 -11.28 -7.21 10.29
C ILE A 166 -11.84 -8.27 11.24
N SER A 167 -11.70 -9.55 10.88
CA SER A 167 -12.30 -10.69 11.58
C SER A 167 -11.56 -11.05 12.88
N ILE A 168 -10.24 -10.87 12.93
CA ILE A 168 -9.40 -11.30 14.06
C ILE A 168 -8.87 -10.05 14.76
N ASN A 169 -9.32 -9.77 15.99
CA ASN A 169 -8.94 -8.58 16.74
C ASN A 169 -7.42 -8.44 16.94
N SER A 170 -6.77 -9.55 17.28
CA SER A 170 -5.33 -9.63 17.51
C SER A 170 -4.55 -9.98 16.23
N PHE A 171 -5.11 -9.75 15.04
CA PHE A 171 -4.38 -10.04 13.80
C PHE A 171 -3.10 -9.20 13.79
N PRO A 172 -1.93 -9.80 13.62
CA PRO A 172 -0.67 -9.05 13.63
C PRO A 172 -0.62 -8.08 12.43
N PHE A 173 0.30 -7.11 12.46
CA PHE A 173 0.62 -6.20 11.35
C PHE A 173 -0.46 -5.19 10.95
N ILE A 174 -1.49 -5.61 10.22
CA ILE A 174 -2.47 -4.75 9.52
C ILE A 174 -3.47 -4.14 10.51
N SER A 175 -3.66 -4.79 11.67
CA SER A 175 -4.44 -4.23 12.77
C SER A 175 -3.96 -2.84 13.23
N LEU A 176 -2.68 -2.51 13.02
CA LEU A 176 -2.11 -1.19 13.33
C LEU A 176 -2.63 -0.08 12.41
N LEU A 177 -3.21 -0.44 11.26
CA LEU A 177 -3.91 0.52 10.41
C LEU A 177 -5.27 0.95 10.99
N MET A 178 -5.78 0.25 12.02
CA MET A 178 -7.00 0.61 12.73
C MET A 178 -6.67 1.39 14.00
N TYR A 179 -7.15 2.62 14.09
CA TYR A 179 -6.89 3.46 15.27
C TYR A 179 -7.41 2.81 16.57
N SER A 180 -8.56 2.11 16.52
CA SER A 180 -9.15 1.43 17.69
C SER A 180 -8.27 0.33 18.29
N ARG A 181 -7.39 -0.28 17.49
CA ARG A 181 -6.51 -1.39 17.91
C ARG A 181 -5.05 -0.98 18.06
N TRP A 182 -4.72 0.27 17.69
CA TRP A 182 -3.34 0.76 17.62
C TRP A 182 -2.66 0.74 18.99
N HIS A 183 -3.32 1.24 20.03
CA HIS A 183 -2.75 1.29 21.39
C HIS A 183 -2.67 -0.09 22.07
N SER A 184 -3.57 -1.01 21.74
CA SER A 184 -3.69 -2.30 22.43
C SER A 184 -2.74 -3.37 21.89
N ASN A 185 -2.19 -3.20 20.68
CA ASN A 185 -1.37 -4.21 20.04
C ASN A 185 0.13 -4.02 20.34
N ILE A 186 0.59 -4.62 21.44
CA ILE A 186 1.99 -4.67 21.88
C ILE A 186 2.90 -5.42 20.88
N SER A 187 2.34 -6.25 19.99
CA SER A 187 3.10 -7.02 18.98
C SER A 187 3.55 -6.20 17.76
N TRP A 188 3.47 -4.87 17.82
CA TRP A 188 3.79 -3.95 16.71
C TRP A 188 5.16 -4.19 16.03
N PRO A 189 6.27 -4.48 16.73
CA PRO A 189 7.57 -4.59 16.08
C PRO A 189 7.74 -5.95 15.41
N LEU A 190 7.29 -7.03 16.07
CA LEU A 190 7.44 -8.41 15.59
C LEU A 190 6.69 -8.64 14.28
N GLY A 191 5.49 -8.04 14.18
CA GLY A 191 4.75 -8.00 12.93
C GLY A 191 5.59 -7.33 11.85
N LEU A 192 5.75 -6.01 11.88
CA LEU A 192 6.45 -5.29 10.80
C LEU A 192 7.79 -5.93 10.37
N ILE A 193 8.57 -6.46 11.33
CA ILE A 193 9.80 -7.21 11.04
C ILE A 193 9.56 -8.42 10.11
N VAL A 194 8.55 -9.25 10.38
CA VAL A 194 8.28 -10.44 9.55
C VAL A 194 7.90 -10.06 8.12
N ILE A 195 7.06 -9.03 7.91
CA ILE A 195 6.73 -8.56 6.56
C ILE A 195 7.98 -8.03 5.85
N VAL A 196 8.78 -7.22 6.53
CA VAL A 196 10.03 -6.70 5.98
C VAL A 196 10.99 -7.82 5.61
N VAL A 197 11.08 -8.87 6.44
CA VAL A 197 11.91 -10.05 6.14
C VAL A 197 11.40 -10.77 4.89
N VAL A 198 10.09 -11.02 4.78
CA VAL A 198 9.50 -11.65 3.58
C VAL A 198 9.75 -10.78 2.34
N ASP A 199 9.54 -9.47 2.44
CA ASP A 199 9.73 -8.51 1.36
C ASP A 199 11.20 -8.47 0.88
N VAL A 200 12.15 -8.47 1.83
CA VAL A 200 13.58 -8.52 1.53
C VAL A 200 13.96 -9.85 0.89
N VAL A 201 13.45 -10.98 1.38
CA VAL A 201 13.72 -12.31 0.80
C VAL A 201 13.21 -12.38 -0.63
N LEU A 202 11.98 -11.92 -0.89
CA LEU A 202 11.43 -11.86 -2.25
C LEU A 202 12.27 -10.96 -3.16
N SER A 203 12.67 -9.78 -2.66
CA SER A 203 13.56 -8.86 -3.38
C SER A 203 14.92 -9.49 -3.72
N ILE A 204 15.44 -10.38 -2.86
CA ILE A 204 16.68 -11.13 -3.12
C ILE A 204 16.44 -12.22 -4.16
N CYS A 205 15.32 -12.95 -4.07
CA CYS A 205 14.96 -13.98 -5.05
C CYS A 205 14.82 -13.39 -6.46
N ILE A 206 14.20 -12.22 -6.60
CA ILE A 206 14.05 -11.54 -7.89
C ILE A 206 15.42 -11.18 -8.51
N LYS A 207 16.42 -10.81 -7.70
CA LYS A 207 17.78 -10.56 -8.21
C LYS A 207 18.42 -11.80 -8.83
N LYS A 208 18.07 -13.01 -8.37
CA LYS A 208 18.58 -14.26 -8.95
C LYS A 208 17.90 -14.62 -10.28
N ILE A 209 16.85 -13.90 -10.65
CA ILE A 209 16.14 -14.07 -11.93
C ILE A 209 16.84 -13.25 -13.04
N ASP A 210 17.92 -12.51 -12.74
CA ASP A 210 18.76 -11.89 -13.78
C ASP A 210 19.05 -12.93 -14.86
N PHE A 211 18.54 -12.63 -16.05
CA PHE A 211 18.42 -13.55 -17.16
C PHE A 211 19.76 -14.22 -17.42
N VAL A 212 19.80 -15.55 -17.24
CA VAL A 212 20.74 -16.40 -17.97
C VAL A 212 20.42 -16.17 -19.45
N ALA A 213 21.13 -15.22 -20.04
CA ALA A 213 21.26 -15.04 -21.48
C ALA A 213 22.68 -15.45 -21.86
#